data_AF-A0A969SKT5-F1
#
_entry.id   AF-A0A969SKT5-F1
#
_cell.length_a   1.000
_cell.length_b   1.000
_cell.length_c   1.000
_cell.angle_alpha   90.00
_cell.angle_beta   90.00
_cell.angle_gamma   90.00
#
_symmetry.space_group_name_H-M   'P 1'
#
loop_
_entity.id
_entity.type
_entity.pdbx_description
1 polymer ?
#
loop_
_entity_poly.entity_id
_entity_poly.type
_entity_poly.pdbx_seq_one_letter_code
_entity_poly.pdbx_strand_id
1 'polypeptide(L)'
;GFMPILYGEDVAMPGYKGKMPGSHPWLMLGFFAIPMIAITATVFYNFHLYRVIHFGVTVLYTVMNFIHAAMDLTVKPIEWYQIALMVIVFINGIFLNILAYQWMQ
;
A
#
# COMPACT_ATOMS: atom_id res chain seq x y z
N GLY A 1 9.39 2.79 32.41
CA GLY A 1 9.38 2.76 30.94
C GLY A 1 9.77 1.37 30.50
N PHE A 2 9.00 0.74 29.62
CA PHE A 2 9.37 -0.57 29.08
C PHE A 2 10.62 -0.39 28.21
N MET A 3 11.70 -1.10 28.53
CA MET A 3 12.87 -1.18 27.66
C MET A 3 12.44 -1.80 26.32
N PRO A 4 12.97 -1.30 25.19
CA PRO A 4 12.82 -1.98 23.91
C PRO A 4 13.34 -3.42 24.03
N ILE A 5 12.60 -4.39 23.49
CA ILE A 5 12.97 -5.82 23.49
C ILE A 5 14.36 -6.08 22.86
N LEU A 6 14.87 -5.12 22.08
CA LEU A 6 16.10 -5.22 21.30
C LEU A 6 17.17 -4.22 21.77
N TYR A 7 17.29 -4.01 23.07
CA TYR A 7 18.31 -3.11 23.63
C TYR A 7 19.69 -3.79 23.58
N GLY A 8 20.55 -3.38 22.64
CA GLY A 8 21.94 -3.85 22.52
C GLY A 8 22.20 -4.90 21.44
N GLU A 9 21.18 -5.33 20.69
CA GLU A 9 21.32 -6.19 19.52
C GLU A 9 21.33 -5.35 18.24
N ASP A 10 22.38 -5.49 17.42
CA ASP A 10 22.39 -4.94 16.07
C ASP A 10 21.39 -5.75 15.24
N VAL A 11 20.20 -5.21 15.04
CA VAL A 11 19.15 -5.81 14.19
C VAL A 11 19.52 -5.68 12.69
N ALA A 12 20.81 -5.82 12.38
CA ALA A 12 21.27 -6.07 11.03
C ALA A 12 20.83 -7.49 10.68
N MET A 13 19.80 -7.62 9.85
CA MET A 13 19.37 -8.90 9.29
C MET A 13 20.60 -9.64 8.74
N PRO A 14 20.97 -10.83 9.27
CA PRO A 14 22.16 -11.54 8.82
C PRO A 14 22.04 -11.84 7.32
N GLY A 15 22.83 -11.13 6.50
CA GLY A 15 22.82 -11.27 5.03
C GLY A 15 22.44 -10.02 4.24
N TYR A 16 21.91 -8.97 4.86
CA TYR A 16 21.52 -7.75 4.15
C TYR A 16 22.65 -6.69 4.18
N LYS A 17 23.44 -6.63 3.10
CA LYS A 17 24.55 -5.66 2.96
C LYS A 17 24.13 -4.28 2.41
N GLY A 18 22.85 -4.09 2.10
CA GLY A 18 22.33 -2.85 1.53
C GLY A 18 21.77 -1.93 2.60
N LYS A 19 22.29 -0.70 2.71
CA LYS A 19 21.60 0.37 3.44
C LYS A 19 20.31 0.70 2.68
N MET A 20 19.16 0.62 3.35
CA MET A 20 17.89 1.06 2.78
C MET A 20 18.03 2.55 2.38
N PRO A 21 17.77 2.92 1.11
CA PRO A 21 17.83 4.31 0.71
C PRO A 21 16.86 5.13 1.55
N GLY A 22 17.30 6.30 2.04
CA GLY A 22 16.46 7.17 2.88
C GLY A 22 15.17 7.64 2.21
N SER A 23 15.06 7.51 0.88
CA SER A 23 13.83 7.79 0.11
C SER A 23 12.76 6.70 0.22
N HIS A 24 13.13 5.47 0.53
CA HIS A 24 12.21 4.32 0.49
C HIS A 24 11.07 4.43 1.53
N PRO A 25 11.31 4.84 2.79
CA PRO A 25 10.23 5.05 3.76
C PRO A 25 9.25 6.16 3.35
N TRP A 26 9.73 7.24 2.73
CA TRP A 26 8.89 8.33 2.23
C TRP A 26 8.01 7.90 1.05
N LEU A 27 8.53 7.05 0.17
CA LEU A 27 7.76 6.47 -0.93
C LEU A 27 6.64 5.57 -0.39
N MET A 28 6.94 4.71 0.59
CA MET A 28 5.91 3.89 1.24
C MET A 28 4.86 4.76 1.93
N LEU A 29 5.29 5.80 2.66
CA LEU A 29 4.37 6.74 3.32
C LEU A 29 3.44 7.40 2.30
N GLY A 30 3.99 7.91 1.19
CA GLY A 30 3.20 8.51 0.12
C GLY A 30 2.19 7.52 -0.47
N PHE A 31 2.64 6.29 -0.76
CA PHE A 31 1.80 5.24 -1.33
C PHE A 31 0.60 4.89 -0.42
N PHE A 32 0.77 4.87 0.90
CA PHE A 32 -0.34 4.59 1.82
C PHE A 32 -1.16 5.83 2.17
N ALA A 33 -0.53 7.00 2.34
CA ALA A 33 -1.20 8.22 2.78
C ALA A 33 -2.09 8.83 1.69
N ILE A 34 -1.65 8.82 0.43
CA ILE A 34 -2.42 9.38 -0.70
C ILE A 34 -3.83 8.78 -0.80
N PRO A 35 -4.00 7.44 -0.89
CA PRO A 35 -5.33 6.84 -1.01
C PRO A 35 -6.19 7.06 0.25
N MET A 36 -5.58 7.06 1.44
CA MET A 36 -6.29 7.36 2.69
C MET A 36 -6.85 8.79 2.72
N ILE A 37 -6.04 9.77 2.30
CA ILE A 37 -6.47 11.17 2.19
C ILE A 37 -7.54 11.31 1.11
N ALA A 38 -7.38 10.63 -0.03
CA ALA A 38 -8.34 10.66 -1.12
C ALA A 38 -9.72 10.13 -0.69
N ILE A 39 -9.77 8.97 -0.01
CA ILE A 39 -11.03 8.42 0.52
C ILE A 39 -11.61 9.33 1.61
N THR A 40 -10.78 9.96 2.44
CA THR A 40 -11.29 10.89 3.45
C THR A 40 -11.91 12.12 2.81
N ALA A 41 -11.31 12.64 1.73
CA ALA A 41 -11.79 13.82 1.02
C ALA A 41 -13.10 13.56 0.25
N THR A 42 -13.43 12.33 -0.17
CA THR A 42 -14.75 12.04 -0.76
C THR A 42 -15.91 12.29 0.20
N VAL A 43 -15.67 12.25 1.51
CA VAL A 43 -16.68 12.56 2.54
C VAL A 43 -17.00 14.06 2.60
N PHE A 44 -16.00 14.92 2.37
CA PHE A 44 -16.16 16.37 2.47
C PHE A 44 -16.57 17.03 1.15
N TYR A 45 -16.19 16.43 0.01
CA TYR A 45 -16.37 17.01 -1.30
C TYR A 45 -17.33 16.17 -2.16
N ASN A 46 -18.52 16.72 -2.44
CA ASN A 46 -19.53 16.11 -3.32
C ASN A 46 -19.36 16.48 -4.80
N PHE A 47 -18.16 16.87 -5.23
CA PHE A 47 -17.93 17.25 -6.62
C PHE A 47 -17.82 16.02 -7.52
N HIS A 48 -18.65 15.96 -8.57
CA HIS A 48 -18.65 14.83 -9.52
C HIS A 48 -17.26 14.60 -10.15
N LEU A 49 -16.56 15.66 -10.57
CA LEU A 49 -15.21 15.55 -11.13
C LEU A 49 -14.22 14.92 -10.13
N TYR A 50 -14.32 15.27 -8.85
CA TYR A 50 -13.47 14.69 -7.81
C TYR A 50 -13.71 13.19 -7.65
N ARG A 51 -14.98 12.75 -7.68
CA ARG A 51 -15.32 11.32 -7.59
C ARG A 51 -14.81 10.51 -8.77
N VAL A 52 -14.83 11.08 -9.99
CA VAL A 52 -14.23 10.46 -11.19
C VAL A 52 -12.71 10.34 -11.05
N ILE A 53 -12.03 11.40 -10.58
CA ILE A 53 -10.57 11.37 -10.34
C ILE A 53 -10.25 10.33 -9.27
N HIS A 54 -10.98 10.31 -8.15
CA HIS A 54 -10.82 9.34 -7.07
C HIS A 54 -10.95 7.90 -7.58
N PHE A 55 -11.98 7.61 -8.39
CA PHE A 55 -12.15 6.30 -9.01
C PHE A 55 -10.97 5.91 -9.91
N GLY A 56 -10.47 6.85 -10.73
CA GLY A 56 -9.26 6.62 -11.53
C GLY A 56 -8.04 6.26 -10.67
N VAL A 57 -7.87 6.96 -9.54
CA VAL A 57 -6.80 6.69 -8.57
C VAL A 57 -6.96 5.30 -7.95
N THR A 58 -8.15 4.91 -7.48
CA THR A 58 -8.35 3.58 -6.87
C THR A 58 -8.09 2.44 -7.87
N VAL A 59 -8.46 2.62 -9.14
CA VAL A 59 -8.16 1.66 -10.21
C VAL A 59 -6.65 1.53 -10.42
N LEU A 60 -5.93 2.66 -10.51
CA LEU A 60 -4.48 2.68 -10.64
C LEU A 60 -3.80 1.94 -9.49
N TYR A 61 -4.21 2.21 -8.25
CA TYR A 61 -3.68 1.52 -7.07
C TYR A 61 -3.94 0.01 -7.10
N THR A 62 -5.11 -0.40 -7.60
CA THR A 62 -5.44 -1.82 -7.73
C THR A 62 -4.53 -2.53 -8.74
N VAL A 63 -4.25 -1.89 -9.88
CA VAL A 63 -3.28 -2.38 -10.87
C VAL A 63 -1.87 -2.45 -10.27
N MET A 64 -1.45 -1.41 -9.53
CA MET A 64 -0.15 -1.42 -8.86
C MET A 64 -0.05 -2.54 -7.82
N ASN A 65 -1.09 -2.78 -7.02
CA ASN A 65 -1.14 -3.87 -6.05
C ASN A 65 -1.05 -5.25 -6.73
N PHE A 66 -1.67 -5.43 -7.89
CA PHE A 66 -1.54 -6.65 -8.68
C PHE A 66 -0.11 -6.86 -9.19
N ILE A 67 0.49 -5.80 -9.77
CA ILE A 67 1.87 -5.85 -10.25
C ILE A 67 2.82 -6.17 -9.10
N HIS A 68 2.60 -5.57 -7.92
CA HIS A 68 3.41 -5.83 -6.73
C HIS A 68 3.30 -7.30 -6.30
N ALA A 69 2.09 -7.85 -6.21
CA ALA A 69 1.89 -9.27 -5.90
C ALA A 69 2.56 -10.20 -6.93
N ALA A 70 2.54 -9.83 -8.22
CA ALA A 70 3.23 -10.58 -9.27
C ALA A 70 4.77 -10.48 -9.16
N MET A 71 5.30 -9.30 -8.79
CA MET A 71 6.73 -9.10 -8.55
C MET A 71 7.22 -9.90 -7.35
N ASP A 72 6.44 -10.03 -6.28
CA ASP A 72 6.81 -10.81 -5.11
C ASP A 72 7.02 -12.31 -5.43
N LEU A 73 6.30 -12.84 -6.41
CA LEU A 73 6.51 -14.22 -6.90
C LEU A 73 7.87 -14.42 -7.59
N THR A 74 8.52 -13.34 -8.02
CA THR A 74 9.84 -13.38 -8.66
C THR A 74 10.99 -13.31 -7.65
N VAL A 75 10.72 -12.89 -6.42
CA VAL A 75 11.70 -12.76 -5.34
C VAL A 75 11.99 -14.13 -4.73
N LYS A 76 13.28 -14.44 -4.51
CA LYS A 76 13.73 -15.70 -3.90
C LYS A 76 14.52 -15.40 -2.61
N PRO A 77 14.24 -16.09 -1.49
CA PRO A 77 13.18 -17.07 -1.30
C PRO A 77 11.78 -16.45 -1.34
N ILE A 78 10.77 -17.27 -1.64
CA ILE A 78 9.39 -16.80 -1.69
C ILE A 78 8.88 -16.59 -0.26
N GLU A 79 8.51 -15.36 0.05
CA GLU A 79 7.92 -14.98 1.34
C GLU A 79 6.39 -15.07 1.29
N TRP A 80 5.85 -16.24 1.67
CA TRP A 80 4.41 -16.52 1.59
C TRP A 80 3.53 -15.54 2.40
N TYR A 81 4.03 -15.03 3.53
CA TYR A 81 3.30 -14.05 4.32
C TYR A 81 3.12 -12.73 3.55
N GLN A 82 4.12 -12.32 2.77
CA GLN A 82 4.08 -11.11 1.96
C GLN A 82 3.06 -11.27 0.83
N ILE A 83 3.07 -12.42 0.14
CA ILE A 83 2.10 -12.72 -0.91
C ILE A 83 0.67 -12.74 -0.34
N ALA A 84 0.44 -13.40 0.80
CA ALA A 84 -0.87 -13.46 1.43
C ALA A 84 -1.39 -12.06 1.79
N LEU A 85 -0.53 -11.20 2.36
CA LEU A 85 -0.87 -9.82 2.67
C LEU A 85 -1.26 -9.05 1.40
N MET A 86 -0.49 -9.20 0.33
CA MET A 86 -0.74 -8.50 -0.94
C MET A 86 -2.03 -8.95 -1.62
N VAL A 87 -2.39 -10.23 -1.52
CA VAL A 87 -3.69 -10.74 -1.99
C VAL A 87 -4.83 -10.09 -1.21
N ILE A 88 -4.72 -9.96 0.12
CA ILE A 88 -5.74 -9.28 0.94
C ILE A 88 -5.88 -7.81 0.53
N VAL A 89 -4.77 -7.11 0.34
CA VAL A 89 -4.75 -5.71 -0.10
C VAL A 89 -5.34 -5.56 -1.51
N PHE A 90 -5.08 -6.50 -2.42
CA PHE A 90 -5.65 -6.50 -3.75
C PHE A 90 -7.18 -6.69 -3.73
N ILE A 91 -7.68 -7.64 -2.93
CA ILE A 91 -9.14 -7.84 -2.74
C ILE A 91 -9.78 -6.58 -2.15
N ASN A 92 -9.13 -5.95 -1.16
CA ASN A 92 -9.59 -4.69 -0.60
C ASN A 92 -9.67 -3.58 -1.69
N GLY A 93 -8.66 -3.48 -2.55
CA GLY A 93 -8.67 -2.56 -3.70
C GLY A 93 -9.84 -2.77 -4.65
N ILE A 94 -10.22 -4.03 -4.92
CA ILE A 94 -11.41 -4.35 -5.73
C ILE A 94 -12.68 -3.81 -5.06
N PHE A 95 -12.86 -4.04 -3.76
CA PHE A 95 -14.03 -3.51 -3.04
C PHE A 95 -14.05 -1.98 -3.02
N LEU A 96 -12.89 -1.34 -2.87
CA LEU A 96 -12.79 0.12 -2.95
C LEU A 96 -13.16 0.65 -4.33
N ASN A 97 -12.80 -0.04 -5.41
CA ASN A 97 -13.24 0.34 -6.76
C ASN A 97 -14.76 0.23 -6.92
N ILE A 98 -15.37 -0.82 -6.38
CA ILE A 98 -16.83 -0.98 -6.42
C ILE A 98 -17.50 0.17 -5.67
N LEU A 99 -17.01 0.50 -4.47
CA LEU A 99 -17.53 1.60 -3.67
C LEU A 99 -17.32 2.96 -4.37
N ALA A 100 -16.13 3.20 -4.93
CA ALA A 100 -15.83 4.42 -5.67
C ALA A 100 -16.71 4.54 -6.94
N TYR A 101 -17.02 3.43 -7.61
CA TYR A 101 -17.96 3.41 -8.72
C TYR A 101 -19.38 3.77 -8.29
N GLN A 102 -19.85 3.21 -7.17
CA GLN A 102 -21.16 3.56 -6.60
C GLN A 102 -21.25 5.04 -6.22
N TRP A 103 -20.15 5.65 -5.76
CA TRP A 103 -20.10 7.08 -5.48
C TRP A 103 -20.14 7.94 -6.74
N MET A 104 -19.77 7.45 -7.93
CA MET A 104 -19.89 8.24 -9.15
C MET A 104 -21.34 8.35 -9.65
N GLN A 105 -22.20 7.40 -9.29
CA GLN A 105 -23.64 7.43 -9.61
C GLN A 105 -24.38 8.41 -8.68
#